data_AF-A0A7G8JP24-F1
#
_entry.id   AF-A0A7G8JP24-F1
#
_cell.length_a   1.000
_cell.length_b   1.000
_cell.length_c   1.000
_cell.angle_alpha   90.00
_cell.angle_beta   90.00
_cell.angle_gamma   90.00
#
_symmetry.space_group_name_H-M   'P 1'
#
loop_
_entity.id
_entity.type
_entity.pdbx_description
1 polymer ?
#
loop_
_entity_poly.entity_id
_entity_poly.type
_entity_poly.pdbx_seq_one_letter_code
_entity_poly.pdbx_strand_id
1 'polypeptide(L)'
;MGLKCTACVPALPVALLASSLLVAAPALSRSESIQVTMAVRPPEQGRVVLNLGRRQISVVRQGQTLGPWPVAIGDPATPSPSGVFKVENMMMNPQYQSTKSGKLHPKRGPQSPLGHRWIGFLRSGPNQFGIHGTPWPHWVKTRAAVSNGCVRMLNAHVQQLYDHVEVGMAVEIMR
;
A
#
# COMPACT_ATOMS: atom_id res chain seq x y z
N MET A 1 47.77 103.70 -11.40
CA MET A 1 47.96 103.04 -10.08
C MET A 1 46.63 103.01 -9.33
N GLY A 2 46.31 101.92 -8.62
CA GLY A 2 45.37 101.94 -7.49
C GLY A 2 44.09 101.12 -7.64
N LEU A 3 44.02 100.03 -6.86
CA LEU A 3 42.86 99.19 -6.55
C LEU A 3 41.68 99.97 -5.92
N LYS A 4 40.44 99.44 -6.05
CA LYS A 4 39.69 98.78 -4.94
C LYS A 4 38.17 98.67 -5.21
N CYS A 5 37.61 97.52 -4.76
CA CYS A 5 36.32 97.35 -4.04
C CYS A 5 35.01 97.58 -4.84
N THR A 6 33.86 96.89 -4.65
CA THR A 6 33.37 95.81 -3.78
C THR A 6 31.99 95.39 -4.35
N ALA A 7 31.66 94.08 -4.24
CA ALA A 7 30.37 93.36 -4.04
C ALA A 7 29.00 94.00 -4.43
N CYS A 8 27.86 93.32 -4.59
CA CYS A 8 27.40 91.94 -4.60
C CYS A 8 25.94 91.98 -5.13
N VAL A 9 25.47 90.83 -5.62
CA VAL A 9 24.30 90.57 -6.47
C VAL A 9 22.95 90.58 -5.70
N PRO A 10 21.81 90.90 -6.35
CA PRO A 10 20.47 90.87 -5.73
C PRO A 10 19.74 89.53 -5.95
N ALA A 11 18.76 89.20 -5.10
CA ALA A 11 17.79 88.14 -5.40
C ALA A 11 16.44 88.35 -4.69
N LEU A 12 15.38 88.17 -5.47
CA LEU A 12 13.95 88.25 -5.15
C LEU A 12 13.44 87.00 -4.39
N PRO A 13 12.28 87.05 -3.71
CA PRO A 13 11.63 85.85 -3.19
C PRO A 13 10.58 85.29 -4.17
N VAL A 14 10.58 83.96 -4.36
CA VAL A 14 9.52 83.19 -5.04
C VAL A 14 8.90 82.23 -4.04
N ALA A 15 7.57 82.26 -3.96
CA ALA A 15 6.74 81.44 -3.08
C ALA A 15 6.85 79.94 -3.42
N LEU A 16 7.04 79.10 -2.39
CA LEU A 16 7.11 77.64 -2.53
C LEU A 16 5.75 76.97 -2.32
N LEU A 17 5.47 76.03 -3.22
CA LEU A 17 4.33 75.12 -3.30
C LEU A 17 4.36 74.08 -2.16
N ALA A 18 3.20 73.83 -1.54
CA ALA A 18 3.02 72.75 -0.58
C ALA A 18 2.96 71.38 -1.30
N SER A 19 3.92 70.49 -1.01
CA SER A 19 3.97 69.12 -1.51
C SER A 19 3.39 68.14 -0.48
N SER A 20 2.32 67.45 -0.86
CA SER A 20 1.69 66.39 -0.07
C SER A 20 2.51 65.10 -0.18
N LEU A 21 3.23 64.72 0.88
CA LEU A 21 3.94 63.45 0.98
C LEU A 21 2.95 62.32 1.29
N LEU A 22 2.74 61.40 0.34
CA LEU A 22 2.12 60.10 0.58
C LEU A 22 3.15 59.22 1.31
N VAL A 23 2.93 58.95 2.60
CA VAL A 23 3.74 57.98 3.34
C VAL A 23 3.17 56.59 3.06
N ALA A 24 3.89 55.79 2.28
CA ALA A 24 3.58 54.36 2.12
C ALA A 24 3.94 53.62 3.41
N ALA A 25 2.94 53.02 4.06
CA ALA A 25 3.15 52.17 5.24
C ALA A 25 3.86 50.86 4.84
N PRO A 26 4.77 50.31 5.67
CA PRO A 26 5.42 49.04 5.38
C PRO A 26 4.40 47.90 5.55
N ALA A 27 4.28 47.05 4.53
CA ALA A 27 3.51 45.82 4.62
C ALA A 27 4.17 44.88 5.64
N LEU A 28 3.46 44.59 6.74
CA LEU A 28 3.87 43.60 7.73
C LEU A 28 3.97 42.23 7.06
N SER A 29 5.20 41.70 7.01
CA SER A 29 5.51 40.34 6.60
C SER A 29 4.79 39.34 7.51
N ARG A 30 3.85 38.58 6.94
CA ARG A 30 3.11 37.53 7.64
C ARG A 30 4.05 36.34 7.77
N SER A 31 4.57 36.10 8.98
CA SER A 31 5.25 34.83 9.29
C SER A 31 4.23 33.70 9.18
N GLU A 32 4.27 32.98 8.07
CA GLU A 32 3.56 31.72 7.92
C GLU A 32 4.26 30.68 8.79
N SER A 33 3.61 30.31 9.89
CA SER A 33 4.00 29.16 10.69
C SER A 33 3.91 27.91 9.79
N ILE A 34 5.07 27.33 9.44
CA ILE A 34 5.15 26.02 8.79
C ILE A 34 4.59 25.00 9.78
N GLN A 35 3.31 24.68 9.63
CA GLN A 35 2.76 23.49 10.26
C GLN A 35 3.30 22.30 9.49
N VAL A 36 4.44 21.76 9.96
CA VAL A 36 4.86 20.41 9.62
C VAL A 36 3.82 19.47 10.23
N THR A 37 2.70 19.30 9.55
CA THR A 37 1.84 18.16 9.78
C THR A 37 2.68 16.95 9.43
N MET A 38 3.22 16.27 10.45
CA MET A 38 3.65 14.90 10.30
C MET A 38 2.41 14.12 9.90
N ALA A 39 2.16 14.01 8.60
CA ALA A 39 1.33 12.95 8.08
C ALA A 39 1.97 11.67 8.60
N VAL A 40 1.37 11.09 9.64
CA VAL A 40 1.64 9.72 10.05
C VAL A 40 1.32 8.92 8.80
N ARG A 41 2.36 8.63 7.99
CA ARG A 41 2.22 7.69 6.89
C ARG A 41 1.65 6.44 7.55
N PRO A 42 0.51 5.91 7.06
CA PRO A 42 0.08 4.59 7.51
C PRO A 42 1.33 3.70 7.48
N PRO A 43 1.58 2.87 8.51
CA PRO A 43 2.71 1.95 8.48
C PRO A 43 2.66 1.32 7.09
N GLU A 44 3.74 1.39 6.31
CA GLU A 44 3.72 0.84 4.95
C GLU A 44 3.31 -0.61 5.09
N GLN A 45 2.02 -0.86 4.89
CA GLN A 45 1.43 -2.16 5.09
C GLN A 45 2.17 -2.99 4.07
N GLY A 46 2.92 -3.99 4.55
CA GLY A 46 3.69 -4.84 3.67
C GLY A 46 2.82 -5.41 2.56
N ARG A 47 3.39 -6.17 1.65
CA ARG A 47 2.61 -6.79 0.60
C ARG A 47 2.88 -8.27 0.52
N VAL A 48 1.82 -9.03 0.29
CA VAL A 48 1.93 -10.43 -0.12
C VAL A 48 2.30 -10.44 -1.59
N VAL A 49 3.39 -11.13 -1.93
CA VAL A 49 3.86 -11.26 -3.30
C VAL A 49 3.77 -12.71 -3.71
N LEU A 50 2.92 -13.01 -4.68
CA LEU A 50 2.76 -14.34 -5.27
C LEU A 50 3.30 -14.33 -6.71
N ASN A 51 4.33 -15.13 -6.94
CA ASN A 51 4.87 -15.37 -8.27
C ASN A 51 4.38 -16.74 -8.78
N LEU A 52 3.51 -16.72 -9.79
CA LEU A 52 2.88 -17.89 -10.37
C LEU A 52 3.88 -18.74 -11.18
N GLY A 53 4.81 -18.12 -11.92
CA GLY A 53 5.85 -18.84 -12.67
C GLY A 53 6.80 -19.63 -11.78
N ARG A 54 7.24 -19.03 -10.66
CA ARG A 54 8.13 -19.63 -9.66
C ARG A 54 7.39 -20.51 -8.64
N ARG A 55 6.06 -20.45 -8.61
CA ARG A 55 5.19 -21.13 -7.63
C ARG A 55 5.64 -20.82 -6.20
N GLN A 56 5.79 -19.53 -5.91
CA GLN A 56 6.29 -19.05 -4.63
C GLN A 56 5.50 -17.85 -4.12
N ILE A 57 5.30 -17.80 -2.81
CA ILE A 57 4.66 -16.69 -2.12
C ILE A 57 5.54 -16.17 -0.99
N SER A 58 5.55 -14.85 -0.79
CA SER A 58 6.33 -14.16 0.23
C SER A 58 5.54 -12.99 0.84
N VAL A 59 6.01 -12.47 1.97
CA VAL A 59 5.60 -11.16 2.50
C VAL A 59 6.79 -10.22 2.39
N VAL A 60 6.56 -9.01 1.86
CA VAL A 60 7.58 -7.97 1.77
C VAL A 60 7.18 -6.78 2.62
N ARG A 61 8.02 -6.35 3.55
CA ARG A 61 7.79 -5.20 4.43
C ARG A 61 9.11 -4.48 4.69
N GLN A 62 9.17 -3.17 4.46
CA GLN A 62 10.38 -2.36 4.71
C GLN A 62 11.65 -2.92 4.05
N GLY A 63 11.55 -3.42 2.82
CA GLY A 63 12.66 -4.05 2.09
C GLY A 63 13.03 -5.47 2.55
N GLN A 64 12.49 -5.96 3.66
CA GLN A 64 12.67 -7.34 4.12
C GLN A 64 11.66 -8.27 3.46
N THR A 65 12.11 -9.46 3.10
CA THR A 65 11.26 -10.51 2.51
C THR A 65 11.21 -11.70 3.46
N LEU A 66 10.01 -12.07 3.89
CA LEU A 66 9.75 -13.31 4.61
C LEU A 66 9.23 -14.38 3.62
N GLY A 67 9.77 -15.60 3.75
CA GLY A 67 9.62 -16.66 2.75
C GLY A 67 10.87 -16.76 1.85
N PRO A 68 10.76 -17.20 0.57
CA PRO A 68 9.56 -17.61 -0.13
C PRO A 68 9.10 -19.03 0.24
N TRP A 69 7.80 -19.23 0.36
CA TRP A 69 7.22 -20.57 0.55
C TRP A 69 6.71 -21.15 -0.78
N PRO A 70 6.85 -22.47 -1.01
CA PRO A 70 6.25 -23.13 -2.16
C PRO A 70 4.72 -23.10 -2.08
N VAL A 71 4.07 -23.00 -3.24
CA VAL A 71 2.60 -23.06 -3.37
C VAL A 71 2.19 -24.02 -4.48
N ALA A 72 0.96 -24.52 -4.39
CA ALA A 72 0.22 -25.06 -5.54
C ALA A 72 -0.85 -24.06 -5.97
N ILE A 73 -1.07 -23.95 -7.29
CA ILE A 73 -1.88 -22.90 -7.90
C ILE A 73 -3.04 -23.47 -8.72
N GLY A 74 -3.82 -22.57 -9.31
CA GLY A 74 -4.89 -22.91 -10.25
C GLY A 74 -4.41 -23.74 -11.44
N ASP A 75 -5.20 -24.73 -11.82
CA ASP A 75 -5.07 -25.44 -13.09
C ASP A 75 -5.13 -24.44 -14.27
N PRO A 76 -4.43 -24.67 -15.40
CA PRO A 76 -4.51 -23.77 -16.56
C PRO A 76 -5.93 -23.48 -17.07
N ALA A 77 -6.86 -24.42 -16.92
CA ALA A 77 -8.28 -24.22 -17.27
C ALA A 77 -9.06 -23.41 -16.22
N THR A 78 -8.55 -23.33 -14.99
CA THR A 78 -9.13 -22.52 -13.89
C THR A 78 -8.01 -21.75 -13.16
N PRO A 79 -7.35 -20.81 -13.87
CA PRO A 79 -6.09 -20.25 -13.42
C PRO A 79 -6.26 -19.38 -12.18
N SER A 80 -5.20 -19.31 -11.37
CA SER A 80 -5.12 -18.28 -10.33
C SER A 80 -5.10 -16.89 -11.00
N PRO A 81 -5.87 -15.91 -10.47
CA PRO A 81 -5.91 -14.57 -11.05
C PRO A 81 -4.55 -13.87 -10.93
N SER A 82 -4.24 -12.96 -11.84
CA SER A 82 -3.06 -12.08 -11.77
C SER A 82 -3.51 -10.63 -11.60
N GLY A 83 -2.67 -9.80 -11.01
CA GLY A 83 -2.97 -8.39 -10.73
C GLY A 83 -2.68 -8.01 -9.28
N VAL A 84 -3.15 -6.83 -8.89
CA VAL A 84 -3.01 -6.30 -7.53
C VAL A 84 -4.38 -6.34 -6.85
N PHE A 85 -4.43 -6.99 -5.70
CA PHE A 85 -5.62 -7.14 -4.86
C PHE A 85 -5.32 -6.66 -3.45
N LYS A 86 -6.28 -6.84 -2.55
CA LYS A 86 -6.12 -6.61 -1.12
C LYS A 86 -6.69 -7.77 -0.34
N VAL A 87 -6.14 -8.05 0.83
CA VAL A 87 -6.73 -9.02 1.76
C VAL A 87 -8.09 -8.48 2.22
N GLU A 88 -9.15 -9.22 1.92
CA GLU A 88 -10.53 -8.86 2.24
C GLU A 88 -10.97 -9.42 3.59
N ASN A 89 -10.53 -10.64 3.92
CA ASN A 89 -10.87 -11.33 5.16
C ASN A 89 -9.87 -12.44 5.47
N MET A 90 -9.78 -12.78 6.75
CA MET A 90 -8.88 -13.81 7.27
C MET A 90 -9.63 -14.69 8.27
N MET A 91 -9.41 -16.00 8.24
CA MET A 91 -10.05 -16.95 9.17
C MET A 91 -9.08 -18.03 9.62
N MET A 92 -9.14 -18.37 10.92
CA MET A 92 -8.51 -19.57 11.47
C MET A 92 -9.47 -20.76 11.38
N ASN A 93 -8.97 -21.93 10.98
CA ASN A 93 -9.72 -23.18 10.82
C ASN A 93 -11.07 -22.99 10.07
N PRO A 94 -11.04 -22.42 8.84
CA PRO A 94 -12.23 -22.13 8.06
C PRO A 94 -13.07 -23.38 7.74
N GLN A 95 -14.38 -23.20 7.64
CA GLN A 95 -15.28 -24.22 7.08
C GLN A 95 -15.18 -24.23 5.57
N TYR A 96 -14.93 -25.39 4.98
CA TYR A 96 -15.04 -25.52 3.53
C TYR A 96 -16.50 -25.73 3.12
N GLN A 97 -16.96 -24.97 2.13
CA GLN A 97 -18.20 -25.20 1.41
C GLN A 97 -17.87 -25.56 -0.04
N SER A 98 -18.46 -26.65 -0.53
CA SER A 98 -18.27 -27.07 -1.91
C SER A 98 -18.88 -26.07 -2.88
N THR A 99 -18.08 -25.55 -3.82
CA THR A 99 -18.58 -24.67 -4.89
C THR A 99 -19.47 -25.38 -5.90
N LYS A 100 -19.45 -26.73 -5.93
CA LYS A 100 -20.27 -27.55 -6.83
C LYS A 100 -21.62 -27.93 -6.21
N SER A 101 -21.60 -28.35 -4.94
CA SER A 101 -22.79 -28.90 -4.27
C SER A 101 -23.40 -28.00 -3.22
N GLY A 102 -22.74 -26.91 -2.84
CA GLY A 102 -23.14 -26.04 -1.73
C GLY A 102 -23.01 -26.69 -0.34
N LYS A 103 -22.63 -27.98 -0.25
CA LYS A 103 -22.53 -28.70 1.02
C LYS A 103 -21.31 -28.27 1.82
N LEU A 104 -21.50 -28.18 3.13
CA LEU A 104 -20.42 -27.96 4.09
C LEU A 104 -19.63 -29.24 4.31
N HIS A 105 -18.31 -29.14 4.34
CA HIS A 105 -17.45 -30.26 4.67
C HIS A 105 -17.43 -30.50 6.18
N PRO A 106 -17.54 -31.74 6.67
CA PRO A 106 -17.72 -32.00 8.10
C PRO A 106 -16.47 -31.63 8.94
N LYS A 107 -15.29 -31.64 8.34
CA LYS A 107 -14.02 -31.34 9.03
C LYS A 107 -13.61 -29.87 8.88
N ARG A 108 -13.02 -29.32 9.96
CA ARG A 108 -12.30 -28.03 10.00
C ARG A 108 -10.81 -28.26 10.32
N GLY A 109 -10.00 -27.21 10.12
CA GLY A 109 -8.58 -27.21 10.47
C GLY A 109 -7.72 -28.07 9.54
N PRO A 110 -6.61 -28.67 10.02
CA PRO A 110 -5.57 -29.28 9.16
C PRO A 110 -6.08 -30.31 8.15
N GLN A 111 -7.15 -31.03 8.49
CA GLN A 111 -7.75 -32.08 7.66
C GLN A 111 -8.87 -31.57 6.74
N SER A 112 -9.26 -30.30 6.85
CA SER A 112 -10.22 -29.64 5.96
C SER A 112 -9.55 -29.30 4.62
N PRO A 113 -10.29 -29.28 3.49
CA PRO A 113 -9.77 -28.80 2.21
C PRO A 113 -9.12 -27.41 2.24
N LEU A 114 -9.49 -26.56 3.21
CA LEU A 114 -8.94 -25.22 3.41
C LEU A 114 -7.80 -25.15 4.46
N GLY A 115 -7.52 -26.25 5.16
CA GLY A 115 -6.45 -26.33 6.16
C GLY A 115 -6.63 -25.39 7.37
N HIS A 116 -5.51 -24.94 7.94
CA HIS A 116 -5.49 -24.16 9.19
C HIS A 116 -5.88 -22.69 9.05
N ARG A 117 -5.67 -22.09 7.88
CA ARG A 117 -5.79 -20.63 7.68
C ARG A 117 -6.38 -20.35 6.31
N TRP A 118 -7.16 -19.27 6.25
CA TRP A 118 -7.71 -18.69 5.04
C TRP A 118 -7.38 -17.20 4.98
N ILE A 119 -6.93 -16.74 3.81
CA ILE A 119 -6.70 -15.34 3.47
C ILE A 119 -7.43 -15.09 2.15
N GLY A 120 -8.62 -14.49 2.19
CA GLY A 120 -9.41 -14.17 1.01
C GLY A 120 -8.99 -12.82 0.43
N PHE A 121 -8.90 -12.73 -0.90
CA PHE A 121 -8.40 -11.51 -1.56
C PHE A 121 -9.17 -11.08 -2.82
N LEU A 122 -10.07 -11.92 -3.34
CA LEU A 122 -10.87 -11.58 -4.52
C LEU A 122 -12.21 -12.33 -4.53
N ARG A 123 -13.33 -11.61 -4.53
CA ARG A 123 -14.66 -12.19 -4.76
C ARG A 123 -14.93 -12.43 -6.24
N SER A 124 -15.64 -13.51 -6.53
CA SER A 124 -16.13 -13.86 -7.87
C SER A 124 -17.53 -14.46 -7.75
N GLY A 125 -18.54 -13.60 -7.91
CA GLY A 125 -19.94 -13.94 -7.63
C GLY A 125 -20.10 -14.45 -6.18
N PRO A 126 -20.71 -15.63 -5.97
CA PRO A 126 -20.86 -16.20 -4.62
C PRO A 126 -19.57 -16.81 -4.06
N ASN A 127 -18.52 -16.95 -4.89
CA ASN A 127 -17.26 -17.59 -4.51
C ASN A 127 -16.18 -16.54 -4.18
N GLN A 128 -15.08 -17.01 -3.61
CA GLN A 128 -13.94 -16.17 -3.29
C GLN A 128 -12.62 -16.92 -3.56
N PHE A 129 -11.66 -16.25 -4.17
CA PHE A 129 -10.28 -16.72 -4.26
C PHE A 129 -9.55 -16.40 -2.96
N GLY A 130 -8.73 -17.35 -2.53
CA GLY A 130 -7.94 -17.18 -1.32
C GLY A 130 -6.65 -17.99 -1.34
N ILE A 131 -5.77 -17.60 -0.42
CA ILE A 131 -4.58 -18.33 -0.02
C ILE A 131 -4.94 -19.14 1.21
N HIS A 132 -4.67 -20.44 1.19
CA HIS A 132 -5.12 -21.32 2.27
C HIS A 132 -4.21 -22.52 2.48
N GLY A 133 -4.36 -23.17 3.64
CA GLY A 133 -3.67 -24.42 3.95
C GLY A 133 -4.21 -25.60 3.15
N THR A 134 -3.57 -26.77 3.23
CA THR A 134 -4.08 -27.96 2.55
C THR A 134 -3.76 -29.23 3.32
N PRO A 135 -4.66 -30.24 3.31
CA PRO A 135 -4.38 -31.57 3.84
C PRO A 135 -3.57 -32.42 2.84
N TRP A 136 -3.33 -31.92 1.63
CA TRP A 136 -2.62 -32.62 0.55
C TRP A 136 -1.25 -31.98 0.28
N PRO A 137 -0.25 -32.21 1.15
CA PRO A 137 1.05 -31.54 1.05
C PRO A 137 1.81 -31.87 -0.23
N HIS A 138 1.53 -33.01 -0.86
CA HIS A 138 2.19 -33.43 -2.10
C HIS A 138 2.00 -32.42 -3.23
N TRP A 139 0.80 -31.84 -3.40
CA TRP A 139 0.55 -30.83 -4.44
C TRP A 139 1.44 -29.61 -4.29
N VAL A 140 1.66 -29.15 -3.05
CA VAL A 140 2.51 -28.01 -2.76
C VAL A 140 3.98 -28.37 -2.98
N LYS A 141 4.40 -29.57 -2.55
CA LYS A 141 5.78 -30.06 -2.71
C LYS A 141 6.18 -30.22 -4.17
N THR A 142 5.27 -30.69 -5.03
CA THR A 142 5.50 -30.82 -6.47
C THR A 142 5.21 -29.54 -7.27
N ARG A 143 4.81 -28.45 -6.59
CA ARG A 143 4.47 -27.15 -7.21
C ARG A 143 3.39 -27.27 -8.29
N ALA A 144 2.37 -28.07 -8.01
CA ALA A 144 1.34 -28.44 -8.98
C ALA A 144 0.37 -27.29 -9.29
N ALA A 145 -0.19 -27.31 -10.51
CA ALA A 145 -1.28 -26.45 -10.96
C ALA A 145 -2.55 -27.32 -11.06
N VAL A 146 -3.34 -27.37 -9.99
CA VAL A 146 -4.43 -28.37 -9.81
C VAL A 146 -5.64 -27.85 -9.05
N SER A 147 -5.60 -26.60 -8.58
CA SER A 147 -6.75 -26.02 -7.86
C SER A 147 -7.71 -25.33 -8.83
N ASN A 148 -8.88 -24.93 -8.33
CA ASN A 148 -9.81 -24.07 -9.07
C ASN A 148 -9.45 -22.59 -8.88
N GLY A 149 -8.18 -22.24 -9.04
CA GLY A 149 -7.64 -20.87 -8.93
C GLY A 149 -7.19 -20.44 -7.53
N CYS A 150 -7.63 -21.09 -6.45
CA CYS A 150 -7.13 -20.79 -5.10
C CYS A 150 -5.65 -21.22 -4.91
N VAL A 151 -4.95 -20.59 -3.99
CA VAL A 151 -3.52 -20.86 -3.73
C VAL A 151 -3.41 -21.75 -2.51
N ARG A 152 -2.82 -22.93 -2.68
CA ARG A 152 -2.63 -23.93 -1.62
C ARG A 152 -1.22 -23.86 -1.07
N MET A 153 -1.12 -23.83 0.26
CA MET A 153 0.13 -23.83 1.02
C MET A 153 0.18 -25.00 1.98
N LEU A 154 1.40 -25.42 2.36
CA LEU A 154 1.56 -26.32 3.50
C LEU A 154 0.98 -25.65 4.75
N ASN A 155 0.30 -26.42 5.59
CA ASN A 155 -0.36 -25.91 6.79
C ASN A 155 0.60 -25.14 7.73
N ALA A 156 1.86 -25.57 7.85
CA ALA A 156 2.87 -24.84 8.61
C ALA A 156 3.22 -23.48 7.96
N HIS A 157 3.40 -23.44 6.65
CA HIS A 157 3.75 -22.22 5.92
C HIS A 157 2.62 -21.19 5.90
N VAL A 158 1.36 -21.63 5.74
CA VAL A 158 0.23 -20.69 5.75
C VAL A 158 0.02 -20.07 7.13
N GLN A 159 0.38 -20.77 8.22
CA GLN A 159 0.33 -20.19 9.56
C GLN A 159 1.36 -19.08 9.69
N GLN A 160 2.61 -19.31 9.29
CA GLN A 160 3.63 -18.26 9.25
C GLN A 160 3.21 -17.08 8.38
N LEU A 161 2.70 -17.32 7.17
CA LEU A 161 2.19 -16.26 6.30
C LEU A 161 1.09 -15.45 7.01
N TYR A 162 0.11 -16.14 7.59
CA TYR A 162 -1.04 -15.53 8.23
C TYR A 162 -0.66 -14.61 9.39
N ASP A 163 0.37 -14.96 10.17
CA ASP A 163 0.84 -14.16 11.30
C ASP A 163 1.51 -12.85 10.88
N HIS A 164 1.86 -12.71 9.60
CA HIS A 164 2.50 -11.52 9.03
C HIS A 164 1.61 -10.76 8.03
N VAL A 165 0.35 -11.16 7.89
CA VAL A 165 -0.62 -10.56 6.97
C VAL A 165 -1.77 -9.95 7.77
N GLU A 166 -2.31 -8.84 7.27
CA GLU A 166 -3.45 -8.15 7.88
C GLU A 166 -4.51 -7.82 6.82
N VAL A 167 -5.77 -7.64 7.24
CA VAL A 167 -6.84 -7.20 6.35
C VAL A 167 -6.50 -5.82 5.79
N GLY A 168 -6.70 -5.62 4.48
CA GLY A 168 -6.30 -4.42 3.75
C GLY A 168 -4.91 -4.51 3.12
N MET A 169 -4.06 -5.45 3.56
CA MET A 169 -2.73 -5.66 3.01
C MET A 169 -2.79 -5.96 1.50
N ALA A 170 -1.88 -5.38 0.71
CA ALA A 170 -1.81 -5.63 -0.72
C ALA A 170 -1.43 -7.09 -1.03
N VAL A 171 -2.05 -7.67 -2.06
CA VAL A 171 -1.72 -8.98 -2.61
C VAL A 171 -1.38 -8.80 -4.08
N GLU A 172 -0.09 -8.85 -4.40
CA GLU A 172 0.44 -8.72 -5.75
C GLU A 172 0.67 -10.10 -6.35
N ILE A 173 -0.03 -10.42 -7.43
CA ILE A 173 0.07 -11.71 -8.12
C ILE A 173 0.62 -11.49 -9.52
N MET A 174 1.86 -11.97 -9.74
CA MET A 174 2.60 -11.83 -11.01
C MET A 174 2.85 -13.20 -11.65
N ARG A 175 3.13 -13.22 -12.95
CA ARG A 175 3.59 -14.42 -13.67
C ARG A 175 5.10 -14.53 -13.68
#